data_AF-A0A8T1SG22-F1
#
_entry.id   AF-A0A8T1SG22-F1
#
_cell.length_a   1.000
_cell.length_b   1.000
_cell.length_c   1.000
_cell.angle_alpha   90.00
_cell.angle_beta   90.00
_cell.angle_gamma   90.00
#
_symmetry.space_group_name_H-M   'P 1'
#
loop_
_entity.id
_entity.type
_entity.pdbx_description
1 polymer ?
#
loop_
_entity_poly.entity_id
_entity_poly.type
_entity_poly.pdbx_seq_one_letter_code
_entity_poly.pdbx_strand_id
1 'polypeptide(L)'
;MNCVVQSTGQMQCKVYDSMLALPQDLQAARALVVIAIVLAVLGIMVALIGAQCTRCVEDETTKAKITIVSGVIFLLAGIMTLIPVCWSANTIIRDFYNPLVVESQKRELGASLYVGWAAAALQLFGGALLCCSCPPKDEKYAPAKVAYSAPRSTGPSYDKRNYV
;
A
#
# COMPACT_ATOMS: atom_id res chain seq x y z
N MET A 1 -17.97 5.31 -19.54
CA MET A 1 -19.23 4.87 -20.18
C MET A 1 -20.37 5.59 -19.49
N ASN A 2 -21.34 6.07 -20.24
CA ASN A 2 -22.57 6.61 -19.69
C ASN A 2 -23.71 5.65 -20.08
N CYS A 3 -24.51 5.23 -19.12
CA CYS A 3 -25.64 4.33 -19.36
C CYS A 3 -26.91 5.06 -18.96
N VAL A 4 -27.86 5.12 -19.88
CA VAL A 4 -29.19 5.68 -19.64
C VAL A 4 -30.22 4.57 -19.79
N VAL A 5 -31.18 4.54 -18.87
CA VAL A 5 -32.34 3.64 -18.96
C VAL A 5 -33.51 4.49 -19.43
N GLN A 6 -34.03 4.19 -20.62
CA GLN A 6 -35.24 4.85 -21.12
C GLN A 6 -36.48 4.16 -20.54
N SER A 7 -37.60 4.88 -20.45
CA SER A 7 -38.88 4.36 -19.90
C SER A 7 -39.42 3.13 -20.63
N THR A 8 -38.93 2.84 -21.84
CA THR A 8 -39.20 1.61 -22.61
C THR A 8 -38.46 0.38 -22.07
N GLY A 9 -37.68 0.51 -21.00
CA GLY A 9 -36.86 -0.55 -20.41
C GLY A 9 -35.55 -0.82 -21.17
N GLN A 10 -35.26 -0.08 -22.24
CA GLN A 10 -34.01 -0.21 -22.96
C GLN A 10 -32.87 0.50 -22.23
N MET A 11 -31.82 -0.25 -21.88
CA MET A 11 -30.56 0.28 -21.39
C MET A 11 -29.63 0.57 -22.57
N GLN A 12 -29.25 1.84 -22.75
CA GLN A 12 -28.27 2.24 -23.77
C GLN A 12 -27.02 2.76 -23.08
N CYS A 13 -25.92 2.02 -23.26
CA CYS A 13 -24.61 2.42 -22.77
C CYS A 13 -23.77 2.95 -23.94
N LYS A 14 -23.33 4.21 -23.83
CA LYS A 14 -22.42 4.83 -24.79
C LYS A 14 -21.07 5.11 -24.15
N VAL A 15 -19.99 4.69 -24.82
CA VAL A 15 -18.62 5.05 -24.43
C VAL A 15 -18.41 6.52 -24.78
N TYR A 16 -17.67 7.25 -23.95
CA TYR A 16 -17.37 8.66 -24.25
C TYR A 16 -16.44 8.71 -25.48
N ASP A 17 -16.92 9.31 -26.57
CA ASP A 17 -16.23 9.36 -27.87
C ASP A 17 -14.95 10.24 -27.83
N SER A 18 -14.77 11.11 -26.82
CA SER A 18 -13.59 11.99 -26.71
C SER A 18 -13.32 12.42 -25.26
N MET A 19 -12.03 12.51 -24.90
CA MET A 19 -11.57 13.00 -23.59
C MET A 19 -11.98 14.46 -23.31
N LEU A 20 -12.27 15.24 -24.36
CA LEU A 20 -12.61 16.67 -24.29
C LEU A 20 -14.08 16.94 -23.93
N ALA A 21 -14.95 15.93 -24.02
CA ALA A 21 -16.37 16.03 -23.65
C ALA A 21 -16.63 15.69 -22.17
N LEU A 22 -15.58 15.41 -21.41
CA LEU A 22 -15.64 15.03 -20.00
C LEU A 22 -15.34 16.26 -19.13
N PRO A 23 -16.11 16.55 -18.06
CA PRO A 23 -15.78 17.65 -17.15
C PRO A 23 -14.37 17.45 -16.57
N GLN A 24 -13.60 18.54 -16.46
CA GLN A 24 -12.18 18.51 -16.06
C GLN A 24 -11.95 17.78 -14.73
N ASP A 25 -12.88 17.90 -13.78
CA ASP A 25 -12.84 17.19 -12.49
C ASP A 25 -12.82 15.66 -12.67
N LEU A 26 -13.59 15.14 -13.64
CA LEU A 26 -13.66 13.70 -13.91
C LEU A 26 -12.40 13.21 -14.64
N GLN A 27 -11.79 14.07 -15.46
CA GLN A 27 -10.53 13.76 -16.14
C GLN A 27 -9.37 13.68 -15.14
N ALA A 28 -9.30 14.62 -14.19
CA ALA A 28 -8.35 14.58 -13.08
C ALA A 28 -8.58 13.37 -12.17
N ALA A 29 -9.83 13.08 -11.82
CA ALA A 29 -10.18 11.91 -11.02
C ALA A 29 -9.76 10.60 -11.71
N ARG A 30 -9.96 10.48 -13.03
CA ARG A 30 -9.52 9.31 -13.80
C ARG A 30 -8.00 9.15 -13.75
N ALA A 31 -7.23 10.22 -13.93
CA ALA A 31 -5.77 10.16 -13.86
C ALA A 31 -5.30 9.71 -12.47
N LEU A 32 -5.87 10.27 -11.40
CA LEU A 32 -5.54 9.90 -10.02
C LEU A 32 -5.84 8.43 -9.72
N VAL A 33 -7.00 7.92 -10.14
CA VAL A 33 -7.38 6.51 -9.96
C VAL A 33 -6.44 5.58 -10.73
N VAL A 34 -6.08 5.92 -11.98
CA VAL A 34 -5.14 5.10 -12.77
C VAL A 34 -3.77 5.06 -12.12
N ILE A 35 -3.24 6.21 -11.66
CA ILE A 35 -1.95 6.27 -10.97
C ILE A 35 -2.02 5.47 -9.67
N ALA A 36 -3.11 5.56 -8.91
CA ALA A 36 -3.30 4.80 -7.68
C ALA A 36 -3.34 3.28 -7.93
N ILE A 37 -3.96 2.82 -9.03
CA ILE A 37 -3.96 1.41 -9.43
C ILE A 37 -2.53 0.95 -9.77
N VAL A 38 -1.78 1.73 -10.54
CA VAL A 38 -0.38 1.39 -10.87
C VAL A 38 0.46 1.27 -9.60
N LEU A 39 0.33 2.23 -8.67
CA LEU A 39 1.02 2.17 -7.38
C LEU A 39 0.61 0.96 -6.55
N ALA A 40 -0.69 0.61 -6.52
CA ALA A 40 -1.16 -0.56 -5.81
C ALA A 40 -0.58 -1.86 -6.41
N VAL A 41 -0.53 -1.99 -7.74
CA VAL A 41 0.09 -3.14 -8.40
C VAL A 41 1.59 -3.23 -8.07
N LEU A 42 2.31 -2.11 -8.14
CA LEU A 42 3.71 -2.06 -7.74
C LEU A 42 3.89 -2.44 -6.25
N GLY A 43 3.01 -1.95 -5.38
CA GLY A 43 2.97 -2.30 -3.96
C GLY A 43 2.79 -3.81 -3.73
N ILE A 44 1.88 -4.46 -4.48
CA ILE A 44 1.69 -5.92 -4.45
C ILE A 44 2.98 -6.63 -4.87
N MET A 45 3.61 -6.22 -5.97
CA MET A 45 4.84 -6.85 -6.46
C MET A 45 5.97 -6.76 -5.43
N VAL A 46 6.14 -5.59 -4.80
CA VAL A 46 7.14 -5.40 -3.73
C VAL A 46 6.78 -6.22 -2.49
N ALA A 47 5.51 -6.32 -2.11
CA ALA A 47 5.06 -7.15 -1.00
C ALA A 47 5.33 -8.65 -1.22
N LEU A 48 5.16 -9.14 -2.46
CA LEU A 48 5.48 -10.54 -2.80
C LEU A 48 6.97 -10.86 -2.69
N ILE A 49 7.84 -9.89 -3.02
CA ILE A 49 9.29 -10.02 -2.85
C ILE A 49 9.67 -10.03 -1.36
N GLY A 50 8.98 -9.25 -0.52
CA GLY A 50 9.18 -9.20 0.93
C GLY A 50 8.59 -10.37 1.71
N ALA A 51 7.79 -11.23 1.08
CA ALA A 51 7.15 -12.37 1.73
C ALA A 51 8.16 -13.47 2.10
N GLN A 52 7.96 -14.12 3.24
CA GLN A 52 8.82 -15.21 3.73
C GLN A 52 8.89 -16.42 2.78
N CYS A 53 7.84 -16.63 1.99
CA CYS A 53 7.76 -17.72 1.01
C CYS A 53 8.63 -17.48 -0.24
N THR A 54 9.20 -16.29 -0.43
CA THR A 54 9.96 -15.91 -1.61
C THR A 54 11.47 -15.90 -1.31
N ARG A 55 12.23 -16.78 -1.97
CA ARG A 55 13.70 -16.93 -1.82
C ARG A 55 14.53 -15.83 -2.51
N CYS A 56 13.91 -14.74 -2.99
CA CYS A 56 14.61 -13.68 -3.73
C CYS A 56 15.62 -12.88 -2.88
N VAL A 57 15.44 -12.85 -1.56
CA VAL A 57 16.33 -12.16 -0.61
C VAL A 57 16.62 -13.12 0.54
N GLU A 58 17.89 -13.30 0.91
CA GLU A 58 18.28 -14.19 2.02
C GLU A 58 18.31 -13.47 3.37
N ASP A 59 18.48 -12.14 3.37
CA ASP A 59 18.56 -11.34 4.58
C ASP A 59 17.18 -10.93 5.12
N GLU A 60 16.87 -11.37 6.35
CA GLU A 60 15.60 -11.10 7.03
C GLU A 60 15.41 -9.62 7.36
N THR A 61 16.48 -8.86 7.63
CA THR A 61 16.37 -7.42 7.90
C THR A 61 15.98 -6.63 6.64
N THR A 62 16.52 -7.04 5.48
CA THR A 62 16.18 -6.48 4.18
C THR A 62 14.75 -6.83 3.78
N LYS A 63 14.28 -8.07 4.03
CA LYS A 63 12.86 -8.43 3.82
C LYS A 63 11.92 -7.56 4.64
N ALA A 64 12.22 -7.34 5.92
CA ALA A 64 11.38 -6.49 6.78
C ALA A 64 11.30 -5.05 6.23
N LYS A 65 12.42 -4.47 5.79
CA LYS A 65 12.44 -3.14 5.15
C LYS A 65 11.62 -3.11 3.87
N ILE A 66 11.72 -4.12 3.01
CA ILE A 66 10.94 -4.23 1.76
C ILE A 66 9.44 -4.27 2.05
N THR A 67 9.03 -5.03 3.07
CA THR A 67 7.62 -5.12 3.51
C THR A 67 7.09 -3.79 4.07
N ILE A 68 7.91 -3.04 4.80
CA ILE A 68 7.53 -1.70 5.26
C ILE A 68 7.38 -0.75 4.06
N VAL A 69 8.31 -0.80 3.09
CA VAL A 69 8.24 0.02 1.87
C VAL A 69 6.97 -0.29 1.07
N SER A 70 6.60 -1.57 0.91
CA SER A 70 5.33 -1.92 0.24
C SER A 70 4.12 -1.39 1.00
N GLY A 71 4.14 -1.45 2.34
CA GLY A 71 3.11 -0.84 3.19
C GLY A 71 2.93 0.66 2.95
N VAL A 72 4.03 1.42 2.88
CA VAL A 72 3.99 2.87 2.59
C VAL A 72 3.42 3.14 1.19
N ILE A 73 3.79 2.34 0.19
CA ILE A 73 3.25 2.44 -1.18
C ILE A 73 1.73 2.21 -1.16
N PHE A 74 1.24 1.21 -0.41
CA PHE A 74 -0.20 0.97 -0.26
C PHE A 74 -0.93 2.10 0.45
N LEU A 75 -0.33 2.72 1.46
CA LEU A 75 -0.91 3.90 2.13
C LEU A 75 -1.04 5.07 1.14
N LEU A 76 0.00 5.34 0.36
CA LEU A 76 -0.01 6.38 -0.66
C LEU A 76 -1.05 6.10 -1.75
N ALA A 77 -1.14 4.85 -2.22
CA ALA A 77 -2.16 4.43 -3.18
C ALA A 77 -3.58 4.61 -2.61
N GLY A 78 -3.81 4.20 -1.35
CA GLY A 78 -5.08 4.36 -0.65
C GLY A 78 -5.49 5.83 -0.52
N ILE A 79 -4.59 6.72 -0.09
CA ILE A 79 -4.86 8.18 -0.03
C ILE A 79 -5.20 8.73 -1.42
N MET A 80 -4.45 8.32 -2.45
CA MET A 80 -4.67 8.80 -3.81
C MET A 80 -5.98 8.28 -4.44
N THR A 81 -6.50 7.12 -4.01
CA THR A 81 -7.88 6.70 -4.36
C THR A 81 -8.95 7.45 -3.56
N LEU A 82 -8.68 7.79 -2.29
CA LEU A 82 -9.64 8.47 -1.42
C LEU A 82 -9.94 9.90 -1.91
N ILE A 83 -8.92 10.65 -2.34
CA ILE A 83 -9.06 12.03 -2.81
C ILE A 83 -10.13 12.19 -3.91
N PRO A 84 -10.05 11.50 -5.07
CA PRO A 84 -11.03 11.67 -6.14
C PRO A 84 -12.42 11.14 -5.78
N VAL A 85 -12.52 10.10 -4.94
CA VAL A 85 -13.80 9.56 -4.46
C VAL A 85 -14.50 10.56 -3.56
N CYS A 86 -13.79 11.11 -2.56
CA CYS A 86 -14.32 12.12 -1.66
C CYS A 86 -14.65 13.44 -2.39
N TRP A 87 -13.81 13.84 -3.35
CA TRP A 87 -14.08 15.02 -4.17
C TRP A 87 -15.36 14.84 -4.99
N SER A 88 -15.49 13.72 -5.71
CA SER A 88 -16.67 13.41 -6.52
C SER A 88 -17.94 13.35 -5.68
N ALA A 89 -17.87 12.75 -4.48
CA ALA A 89 -18.99 12.73 -3.54
C ALA A 89 -19.37 14.15 -3.09
N ASN A 90 -18.38 14.98 -2.73
CA ASN A 90 -18.62 16.36 -2.31
C ASN A 90 -19.24 17.21 -3.43
N THR A 91 -18.81 17.05 -4.69
CA THR A 91 -19.43 17.76 -5.82
C THR A 91 -20.88 17.36 -6.03
N ILE A 92 -21.21 16.07 -5.92
CA ILE A 92 -22.60 15.58 -6.04
C ILE A 92 -23.48 16.13 -4.91
N ILE A 93 -22.97 16.12 -3.68
CA ILE A 93 -23.69 16.64 -2.51
C ILE A 93 -23.90 18.16 -2.65
N ARG A 94 -22.88 18.91 -3.09
CA ARG A 94 -22.98 20.35 -3.34
C ARG A 94 -24.05 20.66 -4.39
N ASP A 95 -24.09 19.89 -5.48
CA ASP A 95 -25.10 20.06 -6.52
C ASP A 95 -26.52 19.76 -6.01
N PHE A 96 -26.68 18.78 -5.12
CA PHE A 96 -27.98 18.43 -4.56
C PHE A 96 -28.60 19.56 -3.72
N TYR A 97 -27.76 20.32 -3.00
CA TYR A 97 -28.18 21.47 -2.19
C TYR A 97 -28.15 22.81 -2.94
N ASN A 98 -27.79 22.83 -4.22
CA ASN A 98 -27.70 24.05 -4.99
C ASN A 98 -29.10 24.49 -5.49
N PRO A 99 -29.62 25.66 -5.07
CA PRO A 99 -30.96 26.11 -5.46
C PRO A 99 -31.09 26.45 -6.96
N LEU A 100 -29.97 26.54 -7.69
CA LEU A 100 -29.96 26.78 -9.13
C LEU A 100 -30.17 25.50 -9.95
N VAL A 101 -30.16 24.33 -9.32
CA VAL A 101 -30.35 23.03 -9.98
C VAL A 101 -31.82 22.63 -9.91
N VAL A 102 -32.43 22.34 -11.06
CA VAL A 102 -33.82 21.88 -11.15
C VAL A 102 -33.94 20.51 -10.46
N GLU A 103 -35.02 20.27 -9.72
CA GLU A 103 -35.28 19.00 -9.01
C GLU A 103 -35.09 17.75 -9.90
N SER A 104 -35.51 17.82 -11.17
CA SER A 104 -35.36 16.73 -12.15
C SER A 104 -33.91 16.46 -12.59
N GLN A 105 -32.96 17.32 -12.22
CA GLN A 105 -31.53 17.19 -12.54
C GLN A 105 -30.66 16.88 -11.32
N LYS A 106 -31.26 16.65 -10.14
CA LYS A 106 -30.52 16.25 -8.95
C LYS A 106 -29.80 14.93 -9.18
N ARG A 107 -28.51 14.90 -8.82
CA ARG A 107 -27.62 13.74 -8.97
C ARG A 107 -27.59 12.95 -7.68
N GLU A 108 -27.61 11.63 -7.80
CA GLU A 108 -27.43 10.71 -6.67
C GLU A 108 -26.02 10.12 -6.64
N LEU A 109 -25.64 9.60 -5.48
CA LEU A 109 -24.35 8.92 -5.29
C LEU A 109 -24.36 7.58 -6.03
N GLY A 110 -23.46 7.42 -7.00
CA GLY A 110 -23.32 6.17 -7.73
C GLY A 110 -22.71 5.05 -6.88
N ALA A 111 -23.12 3.80 -7.12
CA ALA A 111 -22.63 2.61 -6.41
C ALA A 111 -21.09 2.49 -6.38
N SER A 112 -20.41 2.93 -7.45
CA SER A 112 -18.95 2.91 -7.55
C SER A 112 -18.22 3.75 -6.50
N LEU A 113 -18.84 4.80 -5.95
CA LEU A 113 -18.23 5.63 -4.89
C LEU A 113 -18.11 4.84 -3.58
N TYR A 114 -19.12 4.02 -3.24
CA TYR A 114 -19.06 3.15 -2.06
C TYR A 114 -17.97 2.09 -2.21
N VAL A 115 -17.84 1.50 -3.41
CA VAL A 115 -16.75 0.56 -3.72
C VAL A 115 -15.40 1.26 -3.61
N GLY A 116 -15.30 2.50 -4.07
CA GLY A 116 -14.09 3.33 -3.94
C GLY A 116 -13.69 3.57 -2.49
N TRP A 117 -14.62 3.90 -1.60
CA TRP A 117 -14.34 4.03 -0.17
C TRP A 117 -13.92 2.72 0.47
N ALA A 118 -14.60 1.62 0.14
CA ALA A 118 -14.23 0.30 0.64
C ALA A 118 -12.80 -0.09 0.18
N ALA A 119 -12.48 0.14 -1.09
CA ALA A 119 -11.15 -0.12 -1.64
C ALA A 119 -10.06 0.73 -0.97
N ALA A 120 -10.31 2.03 -0.81
CA ALA A 120 -9.38 2.95 -0.12
C ALA A 120 -9.15 2.53 1.33
N ALA A 121 -10.22 2.17 2.06
CA ALA A 121 -10.12 1.69 3.43
C ALA A 121 -9.28 0.41 3.50
N LEU A 122 -9.55 -0.58 2.64
CA LEU A 122 -8.78 -1.83 2.59
C LEU A 122 -7.31 -1.59 2.26
N GLN A 123 -6.99 -0.68 1.34
CA GLN A 123 -5.60 -0.32 1.02
C GLN A 123 -4.91 0.38 2.19
N LEU A 124 -5.61 1.26 2.91
CA LEU A 124 -5.06 1.94 4.09
C LEU A 124 -4.82 0.96 5.24
N PHE A 125 -5.80 0.12 5.56
CA PHE A 125 -5.64 -0.89 6.60
C PHE A 125 -4.57 -1.92 6.23
N GLY A 126 -4.56 -2.41 4.99
CA GLY A 126 -3.53 -3.31 4.50
C GLY A 126 -2.13 -2.70 4.56
N GLY A 127 -1.98 -1.45 4.09
CA GLY A 127 -0.72 -0.72 4.16
C GLY A 127 -0.24 -0.48 5.60
N ALA A 128 -1.16 -0.12 6.51
CA ALA A 128 -0.84 0.07 7.92
C ALA A 128 -0.38 -1.23 8.59
N LEU A 129 -1.04 -2.36 8.33
CA LEU A 129 -0.64 -3.67 8.85
C LEU A 129 0.77 -4.07 8.38
N LEU A 130 1.10 -3.80 7.11
CA LEU A 130 2.44 -4.04 6.57
C LEU A 130 3.49 -3.11 7.20
N CYS A 131 3.16 -1.85 7.47
CA CYS A 131 4.05 -0.91 8.15
C CYS A 131 4.29 -1.26 9.62
N CYS A 132 3.28 -1.83 10.29
CA CYS A 132 3.35 -2.26 11.68
C CYS A 132 4.10 -3.59 11.87
N SER A 133 4.57 -4.22 10.79
CA SER A 133 5.43 -5.39 10.87
C SER A 133 6.80 -4.97 11.39
N CYS A 134 6.96 -5.01 12.72
CA CYS A 134 8.21 -4.67 13.39
C CYS A 134 9.36 -5.47 12.76
N PRO A 135 10.44 -4.81 12.29
CA PRO A 135 11.64 -5.54 11.91
C PRO A 135 12.11 -6.32 13.15
N PRO A 136 12.60 -7.57 12.99
CA PRO A 136 13.33 -8.20 14.07
C PRO A 136 14.39 -7.19 14.49
N LYS A 137 14.33 -6.75 15.76
CA LYS A 137 15.42 -5.97 16.32
C LYS A 137 16.64 -6.82 16.03
N ASP A 138 17.59 -6.28 15.27
CA ASP A 138 18.97 -6.68 15.44
C ASP A 138 19.19 -6.52 16.95
N GLU A 139 19.14 -7.64 17.69
CA GLU A 139 19.95 -7.74 18.86
C GLU A 139 21.33 -7.42 18.31
N LYS A 140 21.73 -6.16 18.48
CA LYS A 140 23.12 -5.84 18.70
C LYS A 140 23.53 -6.70 19.89
N TYR A 141 23.85 -7.97 19.62
CA TYR A 141 25.08 -8.53 20.13
C TYR A 141 26.15 -7.53 19.69
N ALA A 142 26.33 -6.48 20.48
CA ALA A 142 27.67 -6.21 20.90
C ALA A 142 28.13 -7.56 21.42
N PRO A 143 29.09 -8.26 20.78
CA PRO A 143 29.77 -9.28 21.52
C PRO A 143 30.32 -8.51 22.71
N ALA A 144 29.70 -8.68 23.89
CA ALA A 144 30.40 -8.45 25.12
C ALA A 144 31.70 -9.20 24.87
N LYS A 145 32.81 -8.46 24.84
CA LYS A 145 34.13 -9.06 24.78
C LYS A 145 34.24 -9.85 26.08
N VAL A 146 33.69 -11.05 26.08
CA VAL A 146 34.01 -12.08 27.05
C VAL A 146 35.41 -12.45 26.62
N ALA A 147 36.38 -11.72 27.15
CA ALA A 147 37.74 -12.19 27.20
C ALA A 147 37.65 -13.50 27.96
N TYR A 148 37.60 -14.62 27.23
CA TYR A 148 37.93 -15.91 27.79
C TYR A 148 39.35 -15.74 28.32
N SER A 149 39.48 -15.53 29.61
CA SER A 149 40.73 -15.79 30.31
C SER A 149 41.03 -17.26 30.05
N ALA A 150 41.98 -17.53 29.15
CA ALA A 150 42.48 -18.87 28.94
C ALA A 150 42.82 -19.45 30.32
N PRO A 151 42.36 -20.68 30.64
CA PRO A 151 42.74 -21.31 31.89
C PRO A 151 44.27 -21.39 31.92
N ARG A 152 44.90 -20.75 32.91
CA ARG A 152 46.30 -21.02 33.24
C ARG A 152 46.38 -22.50 33.59
N SER A 153 46.83 -23.32 32.65
CA SER A 153 47.23 -24.69 32.93
C SER A 153 48.42 -24.63 33.88
N THR A 154 48.19 -24.84 35.16
CA THR A 154 49.23 -25.26 36.10
C THR A 154 49.58 -26.71 35.76
N GLY A 155 50.33 -26.90 34.68
CA GLY A 155 50.94 -28.18 34.36
C GLY A 155 52.18 -28.36 35.25
N PRO A 156 52.44 -29.57 35.79
CA PRO A 156 53.63 -29.83 36.56
C PRO A 156 54.87 -29.66 35.68
N SER A 157 55.83 -28.87 36.17
CA SER A 157 57.15 -28.66 35.57
C SER A 157 57.93 -29.98 35.62
N TYR A 158 57.86 -30.78 34.56
CA TYR A 158 58.80 -31.89 34.36
C TYR A 158 60.02 -31.37 33.62
N ASP A 159 61.10 -31.19 34.37
CA ASP A 159 62.43 -30.85 33.89
C ASP A 159 62.97 -32.01 33.04
N LYS A 160 62.98 -31.84 31.71
CA LYS A 160 63.72 -32.71 30.79
C LYS A 160 65.17 -32.24 30.75
N ARG A 161 65.94 -32.62 31.76
CA ARG A 161 67.40 -32.69 31.67
C ARG A 161 67.88 -34.04 32.17
N ASN A 162 68.77 -34.63 31.38
CA ASN A 162 69.59 -35.82 31.66
C ASN A 162 68.95 -37.17 31.29
N TYR A 163 69.21 -37.62 30.06
CA TYR A 163 69.70 -38.97 29.82
C TYR A 163 70.93 -38.86 28.92
N VAL A 164 72.08 -39.22 29.51
CA VAL A 164 73.31 -39.64 28.83
C VAL A 164 73.07 -41.05 28.29
#